data_AF-A0A7S2YGI8-F1
#
_entry.id   AF-A0A7S2YGI8-F1
#
_cell.length_a   1.000
_cell.length_b   1.000
_cell.length_c   1.000
_cell.angle_alpha   90.00
_cell.angle_beta   90.00
_cell.angle_gamma   90.00
#
_symmetry.space_group_name_H-M   'P 1'
#
loop_
_entity.id
_entity.type
_entity.pdbx_description
1 polymer ?
#
loop_
_entity_poly.entity_id
_entity_poly.type
_entity_poly.pdbx_seq_one_letter_code
_entity_poly.pdbx_strand_id
1 'polypeptide(L)'
;APPSNGGGTAPDGEISPETSKRICDHMNKDHAVSVYAMAKSVIKVKSGWSITDARLLNVKLSGCKVKAVMCSGVMCEMEQAEFMFDPPLKSSSEIRKRMVEIHNQLLTPKLHWLVTKPVCLILLTITLVMGYGVIGLGVRGMIDTIDGAKMFSLYLSKVFGSTRIFVLFIRFMFYFTVVAHFLEAVYGLYHCRNTLKLGAKQQFLWSFLLATVGYPIMLEFSPFLAVAMANEAAKKES
;
A
#
# COMPACT_ATOMS: atom_id res chain seq x y z
N ALA A 1 -14.09 -15.78 -61.64
CA ALA A 1 -13.06 -15.14 -60.82
C ALA A 1 -13.56 -15.11 -59.37
N PRO A 2 -12.81 -15.63 -58.39
CA PRO A 2 -13.19 -15.50 -56.99
C PRO A 2 -13.00 -14.04 -56.55
N PRO A 3 -13.83 -13.52 -55.62
CA PRO A 3 -13.69 -12.16 -55.11
C PRO A 3 -12.39 -12.04 -54.32
N SER A 4 -11.59 -11.03 -54.66
CA SER A 4 -10.41 -10.64 -53.89
C SER A 4 -10.84 -10.17 -52.50
N ASN A 5 -10.50 -10.94 -51.48
CA ASN A 5 -10.52 -10.48 -50.09
C ASN A 5 -9.59 -9.27 -49.97
N GLY A 6 -10.18 -8.08 -50.00
CA GLY A 6 -9.53 -6.84 -49.62
C GLY A 6 -9.18 -6.92 -48.14
N GLY A 7 -8.00 -7.46 -47.85
CA GLY A 7 -7.34 -7.31 -46.55
C GLY A 7 -6.99 -5.85 -46.36
N GLY A 8 -7.97 -5.08 -45.87
CA GLY A 8 -7.71 -3.78 -45.29
C GLY A 8 -6.78 -4.00 -44.11
N THR A 9 -5.52 -3.59 -44.26
CA THR A 9 -4.60 -3.40 -43.15
C THR A 9 -5.29 -2.46 -42.17
N ALA A 10 -5.72 -3.01 -41.03
CA ALA A 10 -6.21 -2.23 -39.90
C ALA A 10 -5.16 -1.16 -39.59
N PRO A 11 -5.54 0.09 -39.31
CA PRO A 11 -4.59 1.15 -39.00
C PRO A 11 -3.61 0.65 -37.93
N ASP A 12 -2.33 0.64 -38.29
CA ASP A 12 -1.24 0.10 -37.50
C ASP A 12 -1.28 0.70 -36.08
N GLY A 13 -1.74 -0.11 -35.11
CA GLY A 13 -1.67 0.25 -33.70
C GLY A 13 -2.86 -0.13 -32.84
N GLU A 14 -4.02 -0.56 -33.35
CA GLU A 14 -5.11 -0.91 -32.42
C GLU A 14 -5.01 -2.36 -31.89
N ILE A 15 -5.17 -2.53 -30.58
CA ILE A 15 -5.29 -3.86 -29.96
C ILE A 15 -6.65 -4.43 -30.37
N SER A 16 -6.67 -5.59 -31.04
CA SER A 16 -7.92 -6.22 -31.47
C SER A 16 -8.86 -6.47 -30.27
N PRO A 17 -10.19 -6.40 -30.44
CA PRO A 17 -11.15 -6.65 -29.36
C PRO A 17 -10.96 -7.99 -28.65
N GLU A 18 -10.62 -9.04 -29.40
CA GLU A 18 -10.38 -10.39 -28.88
C GLU A 18 -9.11 -10.45 -28.05
N THR A 19 -8.07 -9.73 -28.48
CA THR A 19 -6.81 -9.63 -27.74
C THR A 19 -6.99 -8.80 -26.47
N SER A 20 -7.71 -7.68 -26.55
CA SER A 20 -8.09 -6.87 -25.40
C SER A 20 -8.89 -7.68 -24.37
N LYS A 21 -9.89 -8.44 -24.82
CA LYS A 21 -10.69 -9.32 -23.96
C LYS A 21 -9.83 -10.37 -23.25
N ARG A 22 -8.97 -11.09 -23.98
CA ARG A 22 -8.04 -12.08 -23.39
C ARG A 22 -7.14 -11.47 -22.32
N ILE A 23 -6.64 -10.26 -22.56
CA ILE A 23 -5.80 -9.54 -21.59
C ILE A 23 -6.63 -9.14 -20.37
N CYS A 24 -7.83 -8.59 -20.56
CA CYS A 24 -8.72 -8.22 -19.45
C CYS A 24 -9.07 -9.44 -18.59
N ASP A 25 -9.46 -10.56 -19.21
CA ASP A 25 -9.80 -11.79 -18.50
C ASP A 25 -8.60 -12.32 -17.69
N HIS A 26 -7.40 -12.33 -18.29
CA HIS A 26 -6.17 -12.71 -17.59
C HIS A 26 -5.82 -11.74 -16.45
N MET A 27 -5.92 -10.43 -16.66
CA MET A 27 -5.62 -9.44 -15.61
C MET A 27 -6.62 -9.51 -14.46
N ASN A 28 -7.91 -9.65 -14.75
CA ASN A 28 -8.96 -9.75 -13.74
C ASN A 28 -8.84 -11.05 -12.93
N LYS A 29 -8.42 -12.16 -13.55
CA LYS A 29 -8.24 -13.45 -12.86
C LYS A 29 -6.91 -13.51 -12.11
N ASP A 30 -5.81 -13.16 -12.77
CA ASP A 30 -4.47 -13.43 -12.26
C ASP A 30 -3.82 -12.26 -11.53
N HIS A 31 -4.25 -11.04 -11.83
CA HIS A 31 -3.63 -9.80 -11.37
C HIS A 31 -4.66 -8.82 -10.79
N ALA A 32 -5.67 -9.33 -10.10
CA ALA A 32 -6.76 -8.54 -9.51
C ALA A 32 -6.25 -7.38 -8.64
N VAL A 33 -5.14 -7.56 -7.92
CA VAL A 33 -4.50 -6.52 -7.11
C VAL A 33 -4.00 -5.35 -7.97
N SER A 34 -3.42 -5.62 -9.14
CA SER A 34 -2.95 -4.58 -10.05
C SER A 34 -4.13 -3.77 -10.59
N VAL A 35 -5.23 -4.45 -10.93
CA VAL A 35 -6.48 -3.81 -11.39
C VAL A 35 -7.09 -2.94 -10.28
N TYR A 36 -7.12 -3.44 -9.05
CA TYR A 36 -7.54 -2.68 -7.88
C TYR A 36 -6.67 -1.45 -7.64
N ALA A 37 -5.34 -1.59 -7.75
CA ALA A 37 -4.42 -0.47 -7.59
C ALA A 37 -4.59 0.58 -8.69
N MET A 38 -4.84 0.16 -9.94
CA MET A 38 -5.20 1.06 -11.04
C MET A 38 -6.49 1.82 -10.69
N ALA A 39 -7.57 1.12 -10.32
CA ALA A 39 -8.83 1.73 -9.91
C ALA A 39 -8.62 2.78 -8.80
N LYS A 40 -7.90 2.41 -7.73
CA LYS A 40 -7.59 3.30 -6.59
C LYS A 40 -6.79 4.54 -7.01
N SER A 41 -6.04 4.47 -8.11
CA SER A 41 -5.23 5.60 -8.61
C SER A 41 -6.02 6.61 -9.45
N VAL A 42 -7.11 6.19 -10.11
CA VAL A 42 -7.87 7.05 -11.04
C VAL A 42 -9.29 7.38 -10.57
N ILE A 43 -9.89 6.57 -9.70
CA ILE A 43 -11.25 6.77 -9.17
C ILE A 43 -11.17 7.49 -7.82
N LYS A 44 -11.91 8.59 -7.67
CA LYS A 44 -11.97 9.37 -6.43
C LYS A 44 -12.98 8.73 -5.46
N VAL A 45 -12.47 7.97 -4.51
CA VAL A 45 -13.31 7.35 -3.47
C VAL A 45 -13.86 8.42 -2.51
N LYS A 46 -15.18 8.43 -2.34
CA LYS A 46 -15.89 9.32 -1.39
C LYS A 46 -15.48 9.01 0.06
N SER A 47 -15.57 10.01 0.95
CA SER A 47 -15.32 9.80 2.38
C SER A 47 -16.27 8.74 2.95
N GLY A 48 -15.73 7.75 3.68
CA GLY A 48 -16.51 6.64 4.24
C GLY A 48 -16.89 5.54 3.23
N TRP A 49 -16.40 5.62 2.00
CA TRP A 49 -16.57 4.58 0.98
C TRP A 49 -15.26 3.81 0.78
N SER A 50 -15.36 2.57 0.30
CA SER A 50 -14.22 1.74 -0.07
C SER A 50 -14.47 0.99 -1.37
N ILE A 51 -13.43 0.76 -2.17
CA ILE A 51 -13.50 -0.10 -3.35
C ILE A 51 -13.61 -1.56 -2.89
N THR A 52 -14.65 -2.27 -3.31
CA THR A 52 -14.89 -3.68 -2.95
C THR A 52 -14.62 -4.65 -4.10
N ASP A 53 -14.78 -4.22 -5.35
CA ASP A 53 -14.42 -4.96 -6.56
C ASP A 53 -13.83 -4.01 -7.60
N ALA A 54 -12.92 -4.51 -8.44
CA ALA A 54 -12.32 -3.75 -9.52
C ALA A 54 -12.04 -4.66 -10.73
N ARG A 55 -12.40 -4.19 -11.93
CA ARG A 55 -12.26 -4.95 -13.18
C ARG A 55 -11.73 -4.09 -14.31
N LEU A 56 -10.84 -4.66 -15.09
CA LEU A 56 -10.40 -4.16 -16.38
C LEU A 56 -11.47 -4.49 -17.42
N LEU A 57 -11.94 -3.48 -18.16
CA LEU A 57 -12.99 -3.63 -19.17
C LEU A 57 -12.43 -3.69 -20.58
N ASN A 58 -11.43 -2.86 -20.88
CA ASN A 58 -10.82 -2.75 -22.20
C ASN A 58 -9.39 -2.24 -22.07
N VAL A 59 -8.49 -2.71 -22.93
CA VAL A 59 -7.13 -2.18 -23.08
C VAL A 59 -6.89 -1.69 -24.50
N LYS A 60 -6.29 -0.51 -24.60
CA LYS A 60 -5.83 0.16 -25.82
C LYS A 60 -4.33 0.44 -25.71
N LEU A 61 -3.67 0.90 -26.78
CA LEU A 61 -2.28 1.33 -26.68
C LEU A 61 -2.09 2.57 -25.81
N SER A 62 -3.10 3.44 -25.71
CA SER A 62 -3.05 4.66 -24.90
C SER A 62 -3.33 4.43 -23.42
N GLY A 63 -3.93 3.31 -23.03
CA GLY A 63 -4.42 3.11 -21.68
C GLY A 63 -5.41 1.96 -21.55
N CYS A 64 -6.08 1.90 -20.41
CA CYS A 64 -7.11 0.90 -20.15
C CYS A 64 -8.29 1.50 -19.38
N LYS A 65 -9.49 0.95 -19.63
CA LYS A 65 -10.70 1.33 -18.92
C LYS A 65 -10.88 0.40 -17.72
N VAL A 66 -10.98 0.98 -16.53
CA VAL A 66 -11.17 0.28 -15.27
C VAL A 66 -12.54 0.62 -14.71
N LYS A 67 -13.24 -0.38 -14.19
CA LYS A 67 -14.49 -0.27 -13.46
C LYS A 67 -14.27 -0.66 -12.02
N ALA A 68 -14.80 0.10 -11.07
CA ALA A 68 -14.79 -0.26 -9.66
C ALA A 68 -16.20 -0.25 -9.09
N VAL A 69 -16.45 -1.16 -8.15
CA VAL A 69 -17.60 -1.12 -7.24
C VAL A 69 -17.11 -0.50 -5.94
N MET A 70 -17.76 0.57 -5.51
CA MET A 70 -17.48 1.23 -4.23
C MET A 70 -18.70 1.07 -3.34
N CYS A 71 -18.49 0.77 -2.06
CA CYS A 71 -19.60 0.62 -1.11
C CYS A 71 -19.39 1.43 0.18
N SER A 72 -20.49 1.82 0.81
CA SER A 72 -20.57 2.36 2.16
C SER A 72 -21.79 1.77 2.87
N GLY A 73 -21.55 0.82 3.79
CA GLY A 73 -22.60 0.01 4.39
C GLY A 73 -23.32 -0.84 3.34
N VAL A 74 -24.63 -0.62 3.18
CA VAL A 74 -25.48 -1.33 2.21
C VAL A 74 -25.55 -0.65 0.84
N MET A 75 -25.04 0.58 0.71
CA MET A 75 -25.09 1.35 -0.53
C MET A 75 -23.84 1.06 -1.36
N CYS A 76 -24.02 0.72 -2.64
CA CYS A 76 -22.92 0.52 -3.57
C CYS A 76 -23.13 1.28 -4.88
N GLU A 77 -22.05 1.81 -5.43
CA GLU A 77 -22.01 2.54 -6.69
C GLU A 77 -20.95 1.93 -7.61
N MET A 78 -21.20 2.00 -8.92
CA MET A 78 -20.24 1.59 -9.93
C MET A 78 -19.68 2.82 -10.64
N GLU A 79 -18.36 2.96 -10.63
CA GLU A 79 -17.67 4.03 -11.34
C GLU A 79 -16.71 3.44 -12.37
N GLN A 80 -16.50 4.17 -13.47
CA GLN A 80 -15.55 3.81 -14.52
C GLN A 80 -14.62 4.97 -14.77
N ALA A 81 -13.33 4.67 -14.95
CA ALA A 81 -12.31 5.64 -15.27
C ALA A 81 -11.33 5.06 -16.30
N GLU A 82 -10.59 5.94 -16.97
CA GLU A 82 -9.54 5.54 -17.90
C GLU A 82 -8.18 5.77 -17.24
N PHE A 83 -7.37 4.70 -17.19
CA PHE A 83 -5.99 4.73 -16.75
C PHE A 83 -5.11 4.88 -17.98
N MET A 84 -4.46 6.02 -18.12
CA MET A 84 -3.60 6.32 -19.27
C MET A 84 -2.20 5.72 -19.09
N PHE A 85 -1.67 5.14 -20.17
CA PHE A 85 -0.26 4.75 -20.23
C PHE A 85 0.58 5.96 -20.64
N ASP A 86 1.60 6.26 -19.86
CA ASP A 86 2.54 7.34 -20.14
C ASP A 86 3.99 6.80 -20.15
N PRO A 87 4.66 6.75 -21.31
CA PRO A 87 4.13 7.04 -22.65
C PRO A 87 3.18 5.93 -23.13
N PRO A 88 2.33 6.17 -24.15
CA PRO A 88 1.54 5.14 -24.81
C PRO A 88 2.39 3.95 -25.26
N LEU A 89 1.79 2.77 -25.32
CA LEU A 89 2.43 1.57 -25.85
C LEU A 89 2.68 1.72 -27.34
N LYS A 90 3.81 1.21 -27.83
CA LYS A 90 4.10 1.17 -29.27
C LYS A 90 3.44 -0.02 -29.95
N SER A 91 3.22 -1.10 -29.21
CA SER A 91 2.58 -2.32 -29.71
C SER A 91 1.97 -3.14 -28.57
N SER A 92 1.10 -4.09 -28.90
CA SER A 92 0.50 -5.01 -27.93
C SER A 92 1.54 -5.88 -27.21
N SER A 93 2.71 -6.12 -27.81
CA SER A 93 3.78 -6.94 -27.20
C SER A 93 4.36 -6.31 -25.92
N GLU A 94 4.30 -4.98 -25.79
CA GLU A 94 4.82 -4.25 -24.63
C GLU A 94 3.90 -4.33 -23.41
N ILE A 95 2.63 -4.76 -23.60
CA ILE A 95 1.59 -4.67 -22.57
C ILE A 95 1.97 -5.41 -21.30
N ARG A 96 2.53 -6.62 -21.42
CA ARG A 96 2.89 -7.44 -20.26
C ARG A 96 3.96 -6.74 -19.43
N LYS A 97 5.01 -6.24 -20.09
CA LYS A 97 6.09 -5.52 -19.42
C LYS A 97 5.55 -4.25 -18.75
N ARG A 98 4.74 -3.47 -19.46
CA ARG A 98 4.16 -2.24 -18.92
C ARG A 98 3.23 -2.48 -17.75
N MET A 99 2.40 -3.53 -17.78
CA MET A 99 1.52 -3.87 -16.65
C MET A 99 2.30 -4.26 -15.39
N VAL A 100 3.44 -4.94 -15.54
CA VAL A 100 4.34 -5.26 -14.41
C VAL A 100 5.00 -4.00 -13.85
N GLU A 101 5.40 -3.06 -14.71
CA GLU A 101 5.95 -1.77 -14.29
C GLU A 101 4.89 -0.95 -13.53
N ILE A 102 3.67 -0.85 -14.07
CA ILE A 102 2.53 -0.17 -13.43
C ILE A 102 2.19 -0.82 -12.08
N HIS A 103 2.17 -2.15 -12.00
CA HIS A 103 1.95 -2.87 -10.74
C HIS A 103 2.95 -2.45 -9.67
N ASN A 104 4.25 -2.49 -9.98
CA ASN A 104 5.28 -2.07 -9.04
C ASN A 104 5.16 -0.58 -8.69
N GLN A 105 4.87 0.28 -9.66
CA GLN A 105 4.71 1.72 -9.44
C GLN A 105 3.54 2.03 -8.52
N LEU A 106 2.35 1.48 -8.79
CA LEU A 106 1.13 1.76 -8.03
C LEU A 106 1.14 1.15 -6.63
N LEU A 107 1.84 0.03 -6.44
CA LEU A 107 2.04 -0.59 -5.13
C LEU A 107 3.30 -0.07 -4.41
N THR A 108 4.00 0.94 -4.94
CA THR A 108 5.11 1.58 -4.22
C THR A 108 4.54 2.45 -3.09
N PRO A 109 4.99 2.28 -1.83
CA PRO A 109 4.51 3.12 -0.75
C PRO A 109 5.15 4.51 -0.84
N LYS A 110 4.45 5.52 -0.35
CA LYS A 110 4.89 6.91 -0.49
C LYS A 110 5.59 7.37 0.80
N LEU A 111 6.89 7.66 0.72
CA LEU A 111 7.67 8.13 1.88
C LEU A 111 7.09 9.40 2.52
N HIS A 112 6.45 10.28 1.73
CA HIS A 112 5.82 11.48 2.26
C HIS A 112 4.67 11.19 3.23
N TRP A 113 4.11 9.98 3.27
CA TRP A 113 3.11 9.60 4.26
C TRP A 113 3.60 9.77 5.70
N LEU A 114 4.92 9.71 5.93
CA LEU A 114 5.51 9.97 7.24
C LEU A 114 5.23 11.39 7.76
N VAL A 115 5.06 12.36 6.85
CA VAL A 115 4.85 13.77 7.21
C VAL A 115 3.45 14.26 6.88
N THR A 116 2.80 13.73 5.84
CA THR A 116 1.46 14.18 5.44
C THR A 116 0.33 13.52 6.22
N LYS A 117 0.58 12.37 6.87
CA LYS A 117 -0.41 11.71 7.72
C LYS A 117 -0.16 12.04 9.18
N PRO A 118 -1.08 12.75 9.86
CA PRO A 118 -0.87 13.20 11.24
C PRO A 118 -0.52 12.08 12.20
N VAL A 119 -1.18 10.93 12.09
CA VAL A 119 -0.94 9.76 12.97
C VAL A 119 0.48 9.21 12.77
N CYS A 120 0.95 9.09 11.52
CA CYS A 120 2.31 8.62 11.23
C CYS A 120 3.36 9.58 11.82
N LEU A 121 3.15 10.88 11.66
CA LEU A 121 4.06 11.90 12.17
C LEU A 121 4.14 11.86 13.70
N ILE A 122 2.99 11.80 14.38
CA ILE A 122 2.92 11.74 15.84
C ILE A 122 3.64 10.51 16.39
N LEU A 123 3.35 9.32 15.84
CA LEU A 123 4.01 8.09 16.29
C LEU A 123 5.50 8.08 16.02
N LEU A 124 5.92 8.61 14.87
CA LEU A 124 7.34 8.77 14.54
C LEU A 124 8.02 9.70 15.55
N THR A 125 7.43 10.86 15.85
CA THR A 125 7.98 11.80 16.84
C THR A 125 8.07 11.16 18.23
N ILE A 126 7.02 10.48 18.69
CA ILE A 126 7.02 9.79 19.99
C ILE A 126 8.13 8.73 20.02
N THR A 127 8.25 7.92 18.98
CA THR A 127 9.26 6.85 18.89
C THR A 127 10.67 7.43 18.87
N LEU A 128 10.91 8.53 18.16
CA LEU A 128 12.19 9.23 18.14
C LEU A 128 12.56 9.82 19.51
N VAL A 129 11.60 10.47 20.19
CA VAL A 129 11.81 11.03 21.53
C VAL A 129 12.11 9.91 22.54
N MET A 130 11.35 8.82 22.50
CA MET A 130 11.60 7.64 23.34
C MET A 130 12.97 7.03 23.04
N GLY A 131 13.34 6.88 21.77
CA GLY A 131 14.64 6.36 21.36
C GLY A 131 15.80 7.23 21.82
N TYR A 132 15.67 8.56 21.71
CA TYR A 132 16.65 9.50 22.24
C TYR A 132 16.80 9.38 23.75
N GLY A 133 15.70 9.30 24.50
CA GLY A 133 15.73 9.09 25.94
C GLY A 133 16.43 7.78 26.32
N VAL A 134 16.02 6.66 25.71
CA VAL A 134 16.49 5.33 26.06
C VAL A 134 17.95 5.09 25.65
N ILE A 135 18.33 5.48 24.43
CA ILE A 135 19.66 5.20 23.86
C ILE A 135 20.63 6.36 24.12
N GLY A 136 20.19 7.60 23.93
CA GLY A 136 21.05 8.79 24.02
C GLY A 136 21.33 9.20 25.47
N LEU A 137 20.29 9.32 26.30
CA LEU A 137 20.44 9.73 27.71
C LEU A 137 20.67 8.53 28.65
N GLY A 138 20.08 7.38 28.32
CA GLY A 138 20.01 6.25 29.21
C GLY A 138 19.10 6.49 30.42
N VAL A 139 18.95 5.47 31.27
CA VAL A 139 18.03 5.52 32.42
C VAL A 139 18.35 6.66 33.38
N ARG A 140 19.64 6.87 33.70
CA ARG A 140 20.07 7.93 34.62
C ARG A 140 19.80 9.32 34.04
N GLY A 141 20.23 9.57 32.81
CA GLY A 141 20.04 10.88 32.17
C GLY A 141 18.56 11.25 32.01
N MET A 142 17.69 10.28 31.73
CA MET A 142 16.25 10.51 31.72
C MET A 142 15.70 10.88 33.11
N ILE A 143 16.13 10.18 34.17
CA ILE A 143 15.73 10.50 35.56
C ILE A 143 16.17 11.92 35.91
N ASP A 144 17.44 12.26 35.69
CA ASP A 144 18.01 13.57 36.01
C ASP A 144 17.27 14.70 35.25
N THR A 145 16.95 14.48 33.97
CA THR A 145 16.21 15.43 33.14
C THR A 145 14.79 15.66 33.67
N ILE A 146 14.09 14.59 34.05
CA ILE A 146 12.72 14.68 34.58
C ILE A 146 12.71 15.32 35.97
N ASP A 147 13.63 14.94 36.85
CA ASP A 147 13.72 15.47 38.21
C ASP A 147 14.16 16.95 38.23
N GLY A 148 14.90 17.40 37.20
CA GLY A 148 15.14 18.82 36.95
C GLY A 148 13.85 19.63 36.69
N ALA A 149 12.82 18.99 36.12
CA ALA A 149 11.50 19.57 35.90
C ALA A 149 10.55 19.26 37.08
N LYS A 150 10.75 19.92 38.22
CA LYS A 150 10.07 19.65 39.52
C LYS A 150 8.56 19.39 39.41
N MET A 151 7.80 20.25 38.72
CA MET A 151 6.35 20.09 38.58
C MET A 151 5.97 18.82 37.82
N PHE A 152 6.74 18.47 36.79
CA PHE A 152 6.52 17.28 35.99
C PHE A 152 6.91 16.02 36.76
N SER A 153 8.05 16.02 37.47
CA SER A 153 8.47 14.91 38.34
C SER A 153 7.46 14.64 39.46
N LEU A 154 6.89 15.68 40.10
CA LEU A 154 5.82 15.53 41.09
C LEU A 154 4.57 14.87 40.50
N TYR A 155 4.13 15.33 39.32
CA TYR A 155 3.00 14.73 38.62
C TYR A 155 3.26 13.26 38.27
N LEU A 156 4.42 12.95 37.67
CA LEU A 156 4.79 11.59 37.30
C LEU A 156 4.91 10.68 38.52
N SER A 157 5.51 11.15 39.61
CA SER A 157 5.63 10.38 40.84
C SER A 157 4.25 10.11 41.47
N LYS A 158 3.29 11.03 41.33
CA LYS A 158 1.90 10.79 41.76
C LYS A 158 1.20 9.70 40.94
N VAL A 159 1.46 9.63 39.63
CA VAL A 159 0.82 8.66 38.72
C VAL A 159 1.51 7.30 38.71
N PHE A 160 2.85 7.29 38.69
CA PHE A 160 3.69 6.09 38.50
C PHE A 160 4.44 5.67 39.77
N GLY A 161 4.24 6.36 40.90
CA GLY A 161 4.92 6.12 42.17
C GLY A 161 6.33 6.70 42.25
N SER A 162 7.09 6.72 41.15
CA SER A 162 8.39 7.40 41.06
C SER A 162 8.81 7.69 39.63
N THR A 163 9.68 8.69 39.44
CA THR A 163 10.37 8.95 38.16
C THR A 163 11.08 7.71 37.61
N ARG A 164 11.73 6.93 38.48
CA ARG A 164 12.45 5.71 38.07
C ARG A 164 11.52 4.67 37.46
N ILE A 165 10.36 4.41 38.07
CA ILE A 165 9.38 3.44 37.54
C ILE A 165 8.87 3.91 36.17
N PHE A 166 8.54 5.20 36.04
CA PHE A 166 8.12 5.78 34.76
C PHE A 166 9.18 5.65 33.66
N VAL A 167 10.44 5.94 33.95
CA VAL A 167 11.54 5.80 32.99
C VAL A 167 11.76 4.33 32.58
N LEU A 168 11.66 3.39 33.52
CA LEU A 168 11.72 1.96 33.20
C LEU A 168 10.55 1.53 32.31
N PHE A 169 9.37 2.08 32.54
CA PHE A 169 8.21 1.86 31.67
C PHE A 169 8.43 2.42 30.26
N ILE A 170 8.94 3.65 30.11
CA ILE A 170 9.32 4.20 28.79
C ILE A 170 10.31 3.28 28.07
N ARG A 171 11.34 2.81 28.79
CA ARG A 171 12.34 1.89 28.23
C ARG A 171 11.70 0.60 27.74
N PHE A 172 10.83 -0.01 28.55
CA PHE A 172 10.08 -1.19 28.15
C PHE A 172 9.25 -0.93 26.90
N MET A 173 8.45 0.14 26.90
CA MET A 173 7.60 0.52 25.78
C MET A 173 8.41 0.76 24.50
N PHE A 174 9.58 1.39 24.59
CA PHE A 174 10.46 1.60 23.43
C PHE A 174 10.90 0.28 22.80
N TYR A 175 11.44 -0.65 23.59
CA TYR A 175 11.87 -1.94 23.06
C TYR A 175 10.69 -2.78 22.55
N PHE A 176 9.55 -2.73 23.24
CA PHE A 176 8.32 -3.36 22.75
C PHE A 176 7.92 -2.81 21.38
N THR A 177 7.89 -1.48 21.21
CA THR A 177 7.60 -0.83 19.92
C THR A 177 8.59 -1.25 18.83
N VAL A 178 9.89 -1.28 19.12
CA VAL A 178 10.91 -1.74 18.16
C VAL A 178 10.65 -3.19 17.71
N VAL A 179 10.35 -4.08 18.65
CA VAL A 179 10.04 -5.49 18.34
C VAL A 179 8.75 -5.59 17.53
N ALA A 180 7.69 -4.88 17.93
CA ALA A 180 6.41 -4.88 17.23
C ALA A 180 6.56 -4.40 15.77
N HIS A 181 7.23 -3.26 15.57
CA HIS A 181 7.51 -2.73 14.23
C HIS A 181 8.37 -3.69 13.40
N PHE A 182 9.34 -4.36 14.02
CA PHE A 182 10.15 -5.36 13.31
C PHE A 182 9.30 -6.55 12.85
N LEU A 183 8.42 -7.08 13.71
CA LEU A 183 7.50 -8.16 13.33
C LEU A 183 6.56 -7.72 12.20
N GLU A 184 6.01 -6.51 12.26
CA GLU A 184 5.19 -5.95 11.19
C GLU A 184 5.97 -5.79 9.88
N ALA A 185 7.24 -5.35 9.94
CA ALA A 185 8.10 -5.23 8.77
C ALA A 185 8.41 -6.59 8.13
N VAL A 186 8.63 -7.64 8.95
CA VAL A 186 8.83 -9.02 8.47
C VAL A 186 7.54 -9.55 7.83
N TYR A 187 6.39 -9.34 8.46
CA TYR A 187 5.09 -9.71 7.91
C TYR A 187 4.82 -9.00 6.57
N GLY A 188 5.03 -7.70 6.51
CA GLY A 188 4.89 -6.91 5.28
C GLY A 188 5.86 -7.36 4.20
N LEU A 189 7.12 -7.64 4.54
CA LEU A 189 8.11 -8.18 3.59
C LEU A 189 7.68 -9.52 3.00
N TYR A 190 7.22 -10.43 3.87
CA TYR A 190 6.72 -11.74 3.46
C TYR A 190 5.60 -11.61 2.43
N HIS A 191 4.60 -10.77 2.69
CA HIS A 191 3.48 -10.57 1.77
C HIS A 191 3.84 -9.78 0.52
N CYS A 192 4.73 -8.78 0.61
CA CYS A 192 5.28 -8.09 -0.55
C CYS A 192 5.97 -9.08 -1.51
N ARG A 193 6.71 -10.05 -0.98
CA ARG A 193 7.45 -11.04 -1.77
C ARG A 193 6.56 -12.16 -2.31
N ASN A 194 5.79 -12.80 -1.43
CA ASN A 194 5.13 -14.07 -1.76
C ASN A 194 3.72 -13.86 -2.32
N THR A 195 2.98 -12.87 -1.81
CA THR A 195 1.59 -12.63 -2.20
C THR A 195 1.50 -11.58 -3.32
N LEU A 196 2.10 -10.40 -3.10
CA LEU A 196 2.02 -9.28 -4.04
C LEU A 196 3.09 -9.32 -5.14
N LYS A 197 4.12 -10.17 -4.99
CA LYS A 197 5.22 -10.38 -5.94
C LYS A 197 5.87 -9.07 -6.42
N LEU A 198 6.12 -8.16 -5.48
CA LEU A 198 6.72 -6.85 -5.75
C LEU A 198 8.22 -6.96 -6.03
N GLY A 199 8.77 -5.95 -6.71
CA GLY A 199 10.21 -5.79 -6.89
C GLY A 199 10.95 -5.47 -5.58
N ALA A 200 12.26 -5.73 -5.55
CA ALA A 200 13.09 -5.57 -4.35
C ALA A 200 13.05 -4.14 -3.76
N LYS A 201 12.98 -3.12 -4.62
CA LYS A 201 12.85 -1.72 -4.19
C LYS A 201 11.57 -1.48 -3.39
N GLN A 202 10.43 -1.98 -3.90
CA GLN A 202 9.13 -1.84 -3.24
C GLN A 202 9.08 -2.63 -1.94
N GLN A 203 9.63 -3.85 -1.94
CA GLN A 203 9.77 -4.67 -0.74
C GLN A 203 10.53 -3.91 0.36
N PHE A 204 11.71 -3.36 0.03
CA PHE A 204 12.51 -2.58 0.97
C PHE A 204 11.75 -1.35 1.49
N LEU A 205 11.10 -0.58 0.61
CA LEU A 205 10.37 0.62 1.02
C LEU A 205 9.18 0.31 1.96
N TRP A 206 8.43 -0.76 1.69
CA TRP A 206 7.36 -1.20 2.59
C TRP A 206 7.92 -1.63 3.95
N SER A 207 8.94 -2.49 3.96
CA SER A 207 9.60 -2.93 5.20
C SER A 207 10.17 -1.77 6.00
N PHE A 208 10.81 -0.81 5.34
CA PHE A 208 11.37 0.38 5.97
C PHE A 208 10.29 1.24 6.64
N LEU A 209 9.19 1.52 5.93
CA LEU A 209 8.10 2.32 6.49
C LEU A 209 7.39 1.60 7.64
N LEU A 210 7.17 0.28 7.52
CA LEU A 210 6.61 -0.54 8.61
C LEU A 210 7.54 -0.58 9.83
N ALA A 211 8.85 -0.76 9.63
CA ALA A 211 9.81 -0.73 10.74
C ALA A 211 9.87 0.64 11.45
N THR A 212 9.54 1.71 10.73
CA THR A 212 9.62 3.08 11.24
C THR A 212 8.35 3.50 12.00
N VAL A 213 7.17 3.20 11.47
CA VAL A 213 5.87 3.70 11.99
C VAL A 213 4.93 2.59 12.44
N GLY A 214 5.08 1.40 11.88
CA GLY A 214 4.25 0.23 12.20
C GLY A 214 2.84 0.26 11.63
N TYR A 215 1.87 -0.16 12.43
CA TYR A 215 0.47 -0.39 12.07
C TYR A 215 -0.20 0.67 11.16
N PRO A 216 -0.02 2.01 11.34
CA PRO A 216 -0.63 2.97 10.42
C PRO A 216 -0.21 2.82 8.96
N ILE A 217 1.01 2.34 8.70
CA ILE A 217 1.45 1.99 7.34
C ILE A 217 0.81 0.67 6.90
N MET A 218 0.59 -0.27 7.81
CA MET A 218 -0.13 -1.52 7.54
C MET A 218 -1.57 -1.27 7.07
N LEU A 219 -2.24 -0.23 7.57
CA LEU A 219 -3.58 0.15 7.12
C LEU A 219 -3.63 0.53 5.63
N GLU A 220 -2.53 1.04 5.07
CA GLU A 220 -2.45 1.32 3.63
C GLU A 220 -2.13 0.08 2.80
N PHE A 221 -1.43 -0.87 3.40
CA PHE A 221 -1.04 -2.14 2.80
C PHE A 221 -2.21 -3.13 2.74
N SER A 222 -3.01 -3.18 3.81
CA SER A 222 -4.05 -4.17 4.05
C SER A 222 -5.08 -4.31 2.92
N PRO A 223 -5.58 -3.23 2.28
CA PRO A 223 -6.53 -3.37 1.18
C PRO A 223 -5.95 -4.15 -0.02
N PHE A 224 -4.67 -3.97 -0.33
CA PHE A 224 -4.03 -4.73 -1.42
C PHE A 224 -3.91 -6.21 -1.07
N LEU A 225 -3.56 -6.51 0.19
CA LEU A 225 -3.44 -7.87 0.67
C LEU A 225 -4.81 -8.58 0.70
N ALA A 226 -5.86 -7.88 1.15
CA ALA A 226 -7.22 -8.43 1.19
C ALA A 226 -7.70 -8.85 -0.21
N VAL A 227 -7.47 -8.01 -1.23
CA VAL A 227 -7.80 -8.35 -2.63
C VAL A 227 -6.97 -9.54 -3.11
N ALA A 228 -5.68 -9.60 -2.77
CA ALA A 228 -4.82 -10.71 -3.16
C ALA A 228 -5.30 -12.05 -2.58
N MET A 229 -5.61 -12.06 -1.27
CA MET A 229 -6.06 -13.26 -0.56
C MET A 229 -7.44 -13.72 -1.05
N ALA A 230 -8.38 -12.79 -1.26
CA ALA A 230 -9.69 -13.12 -1.82
C ALA A 230 -9.57 -13.73 -3.23
N ASN A 231 -8.67 -13.18 -4.07
CA ASN A 231 -8.42 -13.72 -5.40
C ASN A 231 -7.78 -15.12 -5.35
N GLU A 232 -6.84 -15.36 -4.44
CA GLU A 232 -6.25 -16.69 -4.25
C GLU A 232 -7.27 -17.72 -3.74
N ALA A 233 -8.18 -17.32 -2.84
CA ALA A 233 -9.26 -18.18 -2.35
C ALA A 233 -10.22 -18.57 -3.49
N ALA A 234 -10.68 -17.59 -4.27
CA ALA A 234 -11.57 -17.82 -5.42
C ALA A 234 -10.96 -18.78 -6.46
N LYS A 235 -9.64 -18.76 -6.67
CA LYS A 235 -8.95 -19.70 -7.57
C LYS A 235 -8.89 -21.14 -7.06
N LYS A 236 -8.97 -21.36 -5.76
CA LYS A 236 -8.97 -22.71 -5.17
C LYS A 236 -10.34 -23.39 -5.28
N GLU A 237 -11.40 -22.59 -5.45
CA GLU A 237 -12.78 -23.05 -5.58
C GLU A 237 -13.18 -23.35 -7.04
N SER A 238 -12.43 -22.82 -8.02
CA SER A 238 -12.67 -23.01 -9.46
C SER A 238 -11.91 -24.19 -10.05
#